data_AF-A0A7J4DTL3-F1
#
_entry.id   AF-A0A7J4DTL3-F1
#
_cell.length_a   1.000
_cell.length_b   1.000
_cell.length_c   1.000
_cell.angle_alpha   90.00
_cell.angle_beta   90.00
_cell.angle_gamma   90.00
#
_symmetry.space_group_name_H-M   'P 1'
#
loop_
_entity.id
_entity.type
_entity.pdbx_description
1 polymer ?
#
loop_
_entity_poly.entity_id
_entity_poly.type
_entity_poly.pdbx_seq_one_letter_code
_entity_poly.pdbx_strand_id
1 'polypeptide(L)'
;MSKAKEIAAERAYQIVKQMLDRIQVLGIGTGSTVKLVINKLLDDARVRKRLSSMKVIASSLDTLYLLEEAGVHASLEVPADGIDLYFDGADEVAVGKHSVCQVLKGRGGAMVREKLLAFYSKEALLVVDESKISHVLGEKNKPVPVEVMADALQAVRRFLEGHGVKVVVRQGSGKDGPVISDNGNPILDTWPWHMPVHRYEALLDTIPGVVGHGIFLGYFNRVVVGYKDGVEEYTCRRTRSAWITK
;
A
#
# COMPACT_ATOMS: atom_id res chain seq x y z
N MET A 1 17.34 10.42 7.96
CA MET A 1 15.92 10.03 8.10
C MET A 1 15.09 11.31 8.18
N SER A 2 13.93 11.40 7.50
CA SER A 2 13.16 12.66 7.45
C SER A 2 12.33 12.86 8.72
N LYS A 3 12.44 14.04 9.36
CA LYS A 3 11.62 14.43 10.53
C LYS A 3 10.11 14.25 10.28
N ALA A 4 9.66 14.55 9.07
CA ALA A 4 8.26 14.40 8.67
C ALA A 4 7.80 12.92 8.72
N LYS A 5 8.66 11.96 8.33
CA LYS A 5 8.32 10.53 8.42
C LYS A 5 8.20 10.05 9.87
N GLU A 6 9.08 10.54 10.75
CA GLU A 6 9.02 10.24 12.19
C GLU A 6 7.73 10.73 12.82
N ILE A 7 7.32 11.96 12.49
CA ILE A 7 6.06 12.55 12.99
C ILE A 7 4.85 11.76 12.48
N ALA A 8 4.82 11.41 11.20
CA ALA A 8 3.76 10.56 10.64
C ALA A 8 3.71 9.20 11.34
N ALA A 9 4.87 8.56 11.53
CA ALA A 9 4.98 7.25 12.16
C ALA A 9 4.57 7.29 13.64
N GLU A 10 4.94 8.34 14.37
CA GLU A 10 4.51 8.55 15.75
C GLU A 10 2.99 8.64 15.84
N ARG A 11 2.36 9.46 14.98
CA ARG A 11 0.91 9.59 15.00
C ARG A 11 0.20 8.29 14.64
N ALA A 12 0.69 7.56 13.64
CA ALA A 12 0.15 6.27 13.27
C ALA A 12 0.27 5.24 14.40
N TYR A 13 1.43 5.17 15.08
CA TYR A 13 1.63 4.36 16.26
C TYR A 13 0.58 4.66 17.34
N GLN A 14 0.34 5.94 17.67
CA GLN A 14 -0.67 6.31 18.66
C GLN A 14 -2.08 5.85 18.27
N ILE A 15 -2.45 5.96 16.99
CA ILE A 15 -3.75 5.48 16.49
C ILE A 15 -3.85 3.96 16.64
N VAL A 16 -2.84 3.21 16.18
CA VAL A 16 -2.82 1.75 16.28
C VAL A 16 -2.92 1.34 17.76
N LYS A 17 -2.10 1.93 18.62
CA LYS A 17 -2.07 1.66 20.07
C LYS A 17 -3.44 1.82 20.73
N GLN A 18 -4.19 2.85 20.37
CA GLN A 18 -5.55 3.08 20.90
C GLN A 18 -6.57 2.02 20.46
N MET A 19 -6.32 1.35 19.33
CA MET A 19 -7.21 0.33 18.76
C MET A 19 -6.81 -1.10 19.16
N LEU A 20 -5.58 -1.35 19.60
CA LEU A 20 -5.02 -2.68 19.84
C LEU A 20 -5.86 -3.58 20.76
N ASP A 21 -6.54 -3.00 21.76
CA ASP A 21 -7.38 -3.76 22.70
C ASP A 21 -8.72 -4.19 22.07
N ARG A 22 -9.11 -3.61 20.93
CA ARG A 22 -10.40 -3.84 20.23
C ARG A 22 -10.26 -4.66 18.95
N ILE A 23 -9.03 -4.96 18.52
CA ILE A 23 -8.74 -5.70 17.29
C ILE A 23 -8.09 -7.03 17.60
N GLN A 24 -8.29 -8.03 16.75
CA GLN A 24 -7.67 -9.36 16.81
C GLN A 24 -6.78 -9.67 15.61
N VAL A 25 -6.98 -8.96 14.49
CA VAL A 25 -6.18 -9.10 13.27
C VAL A 25 -5.64 -7.74 12.83
N LEU A 26 -4.31 -7.60 12.82
CA LEU A 26 -3.60 -6.40 12.37
C LEU A 26 -2.87 -6.68 11.06
N GLY A 27 -3.25 -5.98 10.00
CA GLY A 27 -2.53 -5.94 8.75
C GLY A 27 -1.43 -4.87 8.79
N ILE A 28 -0.23 -5.23 8.34
CA ILE A 28 0.93 -4.34 8.30
C ILE A 28 1.44 -4.26 6.86
N GLY A 29 1.50 -3.02 6.37
CA GLY A 29 1.96 -2.62 5.04
C GLY A 29 3.46 -2.81 4.79
N THR A 30 3.99 -2.14 3.76
CA THR A 30 5.39 -2.26 3.36
C THR A 30 6.06 -0.90 3.13
N GLY A 31 7.36 -0.84 3.41
CA GLY A 31 8.23 0.28 3.05
C GLY A 31 8.70 1.14 4.22
N SER A 32 9.55 2.12 3.92
CA SER A 32 10.37 2.81 4.92
C SER A 32 9.57 3.47 6.05
N THR A 33 8.41 4.05 5.76
CA THR A 33 7.59 4.72 6.79
C THR A 33 6.89 3.69 7.67
N VAL A 34 6.45 2.56 7.09
CA VAL A 34 5.89 1.43 7.84
C VAL A 34 6.92 0.83 8.78
N LYS A 35 8.19 0.68 8.36
CA LYS A 35 9.28 0.22 9.24
C LYS A 35 9.43 1.09 10.50
N LEU A 36 9.25 2.42 10.39
CA LEU A 36 9.27 3.31 11.55
C LEU A 36 8.08 3.07 12.49
N VAL A 37 6.87 2.83 11.94
CA VAL A 37 5.70 2.49 12.76
C VAL A 37 5.92 1.16 13.48
N ILE A 38 6.45 0.15 12.80
CA ILE A 38 6.79 -1.15 13.39
C ILE A 38 7.77 -0.97 14.54
N ASN A 39 8.87 -0.24 14.35
CA ASN A 39 9.85 0.01 15.42
C ASN A 39 9.20 0.65 16.65
N LYS A 40 8.37 1.68 16.45
CA LYS A 40 7.64 2.35 17.55
C LYS A 40 6.67 1.41 18.29
N LEU A 41 5.99 0.51 17.56
CA LEU A 41 5.13 -0.50 18.17
C LEU A 41 5.95 -1.51 19.00
N LEU A 42 7.14 -1.88 18.54
CA LEU A 42 8.02 -2.84 19.22
C LEU A 42 8.73 -2.25 20.43
N ASP A 43 9.03 -0.95 20.42
CA ASP A 43 9.65 -0.21 21.53
C ASP A 43 8.70 -0.08 22.75
N ASP A 44 7.39 -0.21 22.54
CA ASP A 44 6.40 -0.25 23.63
C ASP A 44 6.14 -1.70 24.08
N ALA A 45 6.59 -2.04 25.29
CA ALA A 45 6.47 -3.39 25.85
C ALA A 45 5.02 -3.90 25.95
N ARG A 46 4.04 -3.02 26.21
CA ARG A 46 2.62 -3.41 26.27
C ARG A 46 2.12 -3.75 24.87
N VAL A 47 2.48 -2.93 23.89
CA VAL A 47 2.11 -3.17 22.49
C VAL A 47 2.76 -4.43 21.97
N ARG A 48 4.07 -4.63 22.21
CA ARG A 48 4.80 -5.84 21.81
C ARG A 48 4.15 -7.11 22.36
N LYS A 49 3.77 -7.12 23.64
CA LYS A 49 3.04 -8.25 24.27
C LYS A 49 1.66 -8.47 23.62
N ARG A 50 0.99 -7.40 23.21
CA ARG A 50 -0.30 -7.51 22.52
C ARG A 50 -0.14 -8.05 21.10
N LEU A 51 0.92 -7.64 20.38
CA LEU A 51 1.24 -8.16 19.04
C LEU A 51 1.54 -9.66 19.06
N SER A 52 2.24 -10.17 20.08
CA SER A 52 2.53 -11.61 20.21
C SER A 52 1.32 -12.50 20.51
N SER A 53 0.15 -11.90 20.81
CA SER A 53 -1.10 -12.61 21.12
C SER A 53 -2.21 -12.35 20.10
N MET A 54 -1.91 -11.69 18.98
CA MET A 54 -2.87 -11.43 17.90
C MET A 54 -2.37 -11.97 16.57
N LYS A 55 -3.26 -12.02 15.57
CA LYS A 55 -2.87 -12.36 14.21
C LYS A 55 -2.28 -11.13 13.53
N VAL A 56 -1.01 -11.18 13.15
CA VAL A 56 -0.35 -10.12 12.38
C VAL A 56 -0.19 -10.58 10.93
N ILE A 57 -0.71 -9.81 9.97
CA ILE A 57 -0.70 -10.16 8.55
C ILE A 57 0.19 -9.18 7.78
N ALA A 58 1.23 -9.68 7.13
CA ALA A 58 2.19 -8.86 6.37
C ALA A 58 1.77 -8.72 4.89
N SER A 59 1.90 -7.52 4.34
CA SER A 59 1.66 -7.26 2.92
C SER A 59 2.80 -7.69 2.00
N SER A 60 3.98 -8.06 2.53
CA SER A 60 5.12 -8.53 1.74
C SER A 60 6.03 -9.45 2.54
N LEU A 61 6.94 -10.12 1.82
CA LEU A 61 8.04 -10.87 2.44
C LEU A 61 8.98 -9.95 3.24
N ASP A 62 9.29 -8.73 2.76
CA ASP A 62 10.12 -7.77 3.51
C ASP A 62 9.52 -7.42 4.87
N THR A 63 8.21 -7.17 4.91
CA THR A 63 7.49 -6.91 6.17
C THR A 63 7.42 -8.15 7.06
N LEU A 64 7.19 -9.34 6.47
CA LEU A 64 7.14 -10.61 7.20
C LEU A 64 8.47 -10.86 7.93
N TYR A 65 9.59 -10.82 7.19
CA TYR A 65 10.91 -11.05 7.77
C TYR A 65 11.25 -10.03 8.86
N LEU A 66 10.94 -8.75 8.64
CA LEU A 66 11.16 -7.71 9.65
C LEU A 66 10.41 -7.99 10.96
N LEU A 67 9.18 -8.51 10.88
CA LEU A 67 8.37 -8.84 12.06
C LEU A 67 8.89 -10.09 12.76
N GLU A 68 9.23 -11.15 12.01
CA GLU A 68 9.78 -12.39 12.57
C GLU A 68 11.14 -12.14 13.26
N GLU A 69 12.02 -11.33 12.67
CA GLU A 69 13.31 -10.92 13.28
C GLU A 69 13.10 -10.15 14.60
N ALA A 70 11.98 -9.45 14.74
CA ALA A 70 11.59 -8.76 15.98
C ALA A 70 10.88 -9.66 17.01
N GLY A 71 10.67 -10.94 16.69
CA GLY A 71 9.93 -11.90 17.52
C GLY A 71 8.42 -11.70 17.49
N VAL A 72 7.88 -11.14 16.41
CA VAL A 72 6.44 -11.04 16.16
C VAL A 72 6.07 -12.03 15.06
N HIS A 73 5.33 -13.07 15.42
CA HIS A 73 4.84 -14.05 14.45
C HIS A 73 3.83 -13.41 13.50
N ALA A 74 4.16 -13.44 12.21
CA ALA A 74 3.35 -12.85 11.15
C ALA A 74 3.01 -13.90 10.08
N SER A 75 1.92 -13.67 9.36
CA SER A 75 1.49 -14.52 8.23
C SER A 75 1.28 -13.70 6.97
N LEU A 76 1.38 -14.36 5.83
CA LEU A 76 0.99 -13.81 4.53
C LEU A 76 -0.46 -14.13 4.17
N GLU A 77 -1.09 -15.06 4.88
CA GLU A 77 -2.45 -15.52 4.59
C GLU A 77 -3.48 -14.56 5.19
N VAL A 78 -4.37 -14.05 4.34
CA VAL A 78 -5.49 -13.21 4.79
C VAL A 78 -6.56 -14.12 5.42
N PRO A 79 -6.94 -13.91 6.69
CA PRO A 79 -7.97 -14.73 7.34
C PRO A 79 -9.33 -14.61 6.64
N ALA A 80 -10.12 -15.70 6.67
CA ALA A 80 -11.47 -15.71 6.11
C ALA A 80 -12.40 -14.66 6.76
N ASP A 81 -12.23 -14.42 8.07
CA ASP A 81 -12.97 -13.40 8.83
C ASP A 81 -12.46 -11.97 8.61
N GLY A 82 -11.48 -11.79 7.69
CA GLY A 82 -10.88 -10.53 7.31
C GLY A 82 -9.90 -9.94 8.34
N ILE A 83 -9.64 -8.64 8.19
CA ILE A 83 -8.65 -7.88 8.97
C ILE A 83 -9.37 -6.76 9.71
N ASP A 84 -9.03 -6.49 10.97
CA ASP A 84 -9.67 -5.41 11.72
C ASP A 84 -9.07 -4.05 11.36
N LEU A 85 -7.75 -3.93 11.42
CA LEU A 85 -7.02 -2.72 11.09
C LEU A 85 -5.88 -3.04 10.14
N TYR A 86 -5.73 -2.25 9.09
CA TYR A 86 -4.57 -2.28 8.19
C TYR A 86 -3.93 -0.89 8.14
N PHE A 87 -2.60 -0.83 8.22
CA PHE A 87 -1.87 0.43 7.96
C PHE A 87 -0.75 0.25 6.96
N ASP A 88 -0.52 1.25 6.10
CA ASP A 88 0.53 1.20 5.07
C ASP A 88 1.04 2.60 4.69
N GLY A 89 2.15 2.65 3.95
CA GLY A 89 2.62 3.85 3.27
C GLY A 89 2.13 3.94 1.82
N ALA A 90 2.52 5.01 1.15
CA ALA A 90 2.25 5.23 -0.27
C ALA A 90 3.40 5.89 -1.02
N ASP A 91 3.34 5.80 -2.34
CA ASP A 91 4.27 6.47 -3.24
C ASP A 91 3.78 7.87 -3.57
N GLU A 92 2.48 8.08 -3.76
CA GLU A 92 1.85 9.38 -3.97
C GLU A 92 0.40 9.35 -3.49
N VAL A 93 -0.08 10.46 -2.95
CA VAL A 93 -1.44 10.58 -2.42
C VAL A 93 -2.03 11.91 -2.85
N ALA A 94 -3.21 11.87 -3.46
CA ALA A 94 -4.06 13.03 -3.66
C ALA A 94 -5.28 12.91 -2.74
N VAL A 95 -5.37 13.83 -1.79
CA VAL A 95 -6.44 13.90 -0.79
C VAL A 95 -7.37 15.08 -1.09
N GLY A 96 -8.67 14.87 -0.93
CA GLY A 96 -9.66 15.93 -0.82
C GLY A 96 -10.45 15.76 0.48
N LYS A 97 -10.93 16.86 1.08
CA LYS A 97 -11.70 16.78 2.32
C LYS A 97 -12.97 15.96 2.09
N HIS A 98 -13.13 14.87 2.84
CA HIS A 98 -14.29 13.96 2.76
C HIS A 98 -14.55 13.35 1.37
N SER A 99 -13.54 13.35 0.49
CA SER A 99 -13.63 12.71 -0.83
C SER A 99 -12.96 11.34 -0.83
N VAL A 100 -13.08 10.64 -1.95
CA VAL A 100 -12.30 9.43 -2.21
C VAL A 100 -10.83 9.83 -2.33
N CYS A 101 -9.99 9.31 -1.46
CA CYS A 101 -8.54 9.49 -1.56
C CYS A 101 -7.99 8.64 -2.71
N GLN A 102 -7.12 9.26 -3.51
CA GLN A 102 -6.45 8.60 -4.65
C GLN A 102 -5.01 8.33 -4.26
N VAL A 103 -4.60 7.08 -4.38
CA VAL A 103 -3.33 6.62 -3.82
C VAL A 103 -2.59 5.81 -4.87
N LEU A 104 -1.31 6.12 -5.04
CA LEU A 104 -0.37 5.35 -5.83
C LEU A 104 0.56 4.57 -4.88
N LYS A 105 0.68 3.27 -5.13
CA LYS A 105 1.54 2.32 -4.41
C LYS A 105 2.26 1.40 -5.40
N GLY A 106 3.13 0.53 -4.89
CA GLY A 106 3.77 -0.52 -5.67
C GLY A 106 5.22 -0.25 -6.09
N ARG A 107 5.86 0.83 -5.62
CA ARG A 107 7.33 1.00 -5.80
C ARG A 107 8.10 -0.22 -5.29
N GLY A 108 7.68 -0.80 -4.18
CA GLY A 108 8.30 -1.99 -3.58
C GLY A 108 7.93 -3.32 -4.24
N GLY A 109 6.98 -3.35 -5.18
CA GLY A 109 6.54 -4.57 -5.85
C GLY A 109 5.55 -5.45 -5.08
N ALA A 110 4.97 -4.95 -3.99
CA ALA A 110 4.01 -5.67 -3.17
C ALA A 110 2.54 -5.26 -3.40
N MET A 111 2.23 -4.46 -4.44
CA MET A 111 0.95 -3.74 -4.50
C MET A 111 -0.30 -4.64 -4.55
N VAL A 112 -0.20 -5.83 -5.13
CA VAL A 112 -1.34 -6.76 -5.18
C VAL A 112 -1.71 -7.22 -3.77
N ARG A 113 -0.70 -7.58 -2.97
CA ARG A 113 -0.88 -7.98 -1.57
C ARG A 113 -1.29 -6.82 -0.69
N GLU A 114 -0.70 -5.63 -0.87
CA GLU A 114 -1.12 -4.40 -0.19
C GLU A 114 -2.60 -4.10 -0.47
N LYS A 115 -3.05 -4.24 -1.73
CA LYS A 115 -4.45 -4.03 -2.12
C LYS A 115 -5.38 -5.08 -1.53
N LEU A 116 -4.94 -6.33 -1.47
CA LEU A 116 -5.67 -7.41 -0.83
C LEU A 116 -5.95 -7.09 0.65
N LEU A 117 -4.91 -6.74 1.42
CA LEU A 117 -5.05 -6.37 2.84
C LEU A 117 -5.92 -5.12 3.01
N ALA A 118 -5.72 -4.11 2.16
CA ALA A 118 -6.54 -2.90 2.17
C ALA A 118 -8.01 -3.17 1.82
N PHE A 119 -8.34 -4.18 1.03
CA PHE A 119 -9.72 -4.50 0.68
C PHE A 119 -10.42 -5.27 1.81
N TYR A 120 -9.75 -6.25 2.40
CA TYR A 120 -10.30 -7.12 3.44
C TYR A 120 -10.23 -6.54 4.87
N SER A 121 -9.74 -5.31 5.05
CA SER A 121 -9.72 -4.66 6.36
C SER A 121 -11.00 -3.88 6.70
N LYS A 122 -11.43 -3.86 7.96
CA LYS A 122 -12.53 -3.01 8.45
C LYS A 122 -12.11 -1.54 8.50
N GLU A 123 -10.88 -1.28 8.93
CA GLU A 123 -10.24 0.03 8.87
C GLU A 123 -8.90 -0.03 8.12
N ALA A 124 -8.64 0.99 7.31
CA ALA A 124 -7.42 1.14 6.52
C ALA A 124 -6.83 2.54 6.68
N LEU A 125 -5.60 2.61 7.18
CA LEU A 125 -4.85 3.83 7.50
C LEU A 125 -3.64 3.98 6.57
N LEU A 126 -3.52 5.13 5.90
CA LEU A 126 -2.29 5.51 5.21
C LEU A 126 -1.41 6.39 6.08
N VAL A 127 -0.10 6.17 5.98
CA VAL A 127 0.91 6.91 6.74
C VAL A 127 1.98 7.41 5.78
N VAL A 128 2.03 8.72 5.56
CA VAL A 128 2.94 9.34 4.59
C VAL A 128 3.57 10.61 5.16
N ASP A 129 4.70 10.98 4.57
CA ASP A 129 5.28 12.32 4.76
C ASP A 129 4.79 13.29 3.67
N GLU A 130 4.90 14.58 3.95
CA GLU A 130 4.53 15.70 3.06
C GLU A 130 5.03 15.54 1.61
N SER A 131 6.17 14.89 1.38
CA SER A 131 6.70 14.68 0.02
C SER A 131 5.84 13.77 -0.86
N LYS A 132 4.89 13.04 -0.27
CA LYS A 132 3.97 12.13 -0.97
C LYS A 132 2.68 12.82 -1.40
N ILE A 133 2.36 13.99 -0.87
CA ILE A 133 1.13 14.70 -1.20
C ILE A 133 1.24 15.39 -2.56
N SER A 134 0.18 15.25 -3.36
CA SER A 134 -0.02 15.90 -4.65
C SER A 134 -1.45 16.46 -4.73
N HIS A 135 -1.67 17.44 -5.60
CA HIS A 135 -3.01 17.93 -5.92
C HIS A 135 -3.79 16.91 -6.76
N VAL A 136 -3.10 16.22 -7.67
CA VAL A 136 -3.65 15.15 -8.50
C VAL A 136 -2.64 14.01 -8.61
N LEU A 137 -3.13 12.77 -8.73
CA LEU A 137 -2.25 11.62 -8.90
C LEU A 137 -1.48 11.72 -10.23
N GLY A 138 -0.16 11.56 -10.17
CA GLY A 138 0.72 11.64 -11.33
C GLY A 138 1.48 12.96 -11.46
N GLU A 139 1.16 13.95 -10.61
CA GLU A 139 1.87 15.23 -10.56
C GLU A 139 3.38 15.05 -10.30
N LYS A 140 3.76 14.02 -9.52
CA LYS A 140 5.16 13.70 -9.25
C LYS A 140 5.81 12.83 -10.34
N ASN A 141 5.11 12.57 -11.45
CA ASN A 141 5.54 11.76 -12.60
C ASN A 141 6.11 10.38 -12.23
N LYS A 142 5.59 9.78 -11.15
CA LYS A 142 5.93 8.39 -10.76
C LYS A 142 5.25 7.43 -11.74
N PRO A 143 5.77 6.20 -11.95
CA PRO A 143 5.02 5.21 -12.71
C PRO A 143 3.86 4.65 -11.88
N VAL A 144 2.81 4.20 -12.56
CA VAL A 144 1.85 3.22 -12.06
C VAL A 144 2.44 1.82 -12.28
N PRO A 145 2.80 1.09 -11.21
CA PRO A 145 3.21 -0.30 -11.31
C PRO A 145 2.02 -1.18 -11.69
N VAL A 146 2.24 -2.15 -12.57
CA VAL A 146 1.25 -3.15 -13.00
C VAL A 146 1.91 -4.52 -12.94
N GLU A 147 1.39 -5.39 -12.08
CA GLU A 147 1.84 -6.78 -11.94
C GLU A 147 1.10 -7.61 -12.98
N VAL A 148 1.85 -8.36 -13.78
CA VAL A 148 1.30 -9.10 -14.93
C VAL A 148 1.82 -10.52 -14.94
N MET A 149 1.00 -11.48 -15.38
CA MET A 149 1.43 -12.86 -15.58
C MET A 149 2.66 -12.91 -16.51
N ALA A 150 3.63 -13.76 -16.19
CA ALA A 150 4.87 -13.87 -16.96
C ALA A 150 4.62 -14.08 -18.46
N ASP A 151 3.70 -14.99 -18.81
CA ASP A 151 3.35 -15.32 -20.20
C ASP A 151 2.60 -14.18 -20.92
N ALA A 152 1.97 -13.28 -20.16
CA ALA A 152 1.22 -12.15 -20.70
C ALA A 152 2.07 -10.87 -20.82
N LEU A 153 3.31 -10.86 -20.31
CA LEU A 153 4.14 -9.66 -20.17
C LEU A 153 4.23 -8.82 -21.46
N GLN A 154 4.57 -9.45 -22.59
CA GLN A 154 4.72 -8.75 -23.86
C GLN A 154 3.38 -8.33 -24.46
N ALA A 155 2.33 -9.15 -24.29
CA ALA A 155 1.00 -8.86 -24.80
C ALA A 155 0.38 -7.64 -24.07
N VAL A 156 0.41 -7.64 -22.74
CA VAL A 156 -0.09 -6.53 -21.92
C VAL A 156 0.73 -5.26 -22.18
N ARG A 157 2.07 -5.37 -22.28
CA ARG A 157 2.93 -4.25 -22.64
C ARG A 157 2.50 -3.60 -23.96
N ARG A 158 2.40 -4.38 -25.04
CA ARG A 158 2.02 -3.86 -26.37
C ARG A 158 0.62 -3.26 -26.37
N PHE A 159 -0.32 -3.88 -25.65
CA PHE A 159 -1.67 -3.36 -25.52
C PHE A 159 -1.70 -1.98 -24.87
N LEU A 160 -0.98 -1.80 -23.76
CA LEU A 160 -0.88 -0.52 -23.07
C LEU A 160 -0.14 0.54 -23.91
N GLU A 161 0.95 0.17 -24.60
CA GLU A 161 1.64 1.03 -25.55
C GLU A 161 0.70 1.51 -26.67
N GLY A 162 -0.19 0.63 -27.17
CA GLY A 162 -1.25 0.98 -28.13
C GLY A 162 -2.29 1.98 -27.61
N HIS A 163 -2.44 2.14 -26.29
CA HIS A 163 -3.27 3.16 -25.65
C HIS A 163 -2.49 4.46 -25.37
N GLY A 164 -1.31 4.61 -25.97
CA GLY A 164 -0.44 5.77 -25.79
C GLY A 164 0.23 5.81 -24.41
N VAL A 165 0.23 4.71 -23.66
CA VAL A 165 0.89 4.63 -22.35
C VAL A 165 2.37 4.30 -22.56
N LYS A 166 3.26 5.07 -21.95
CA LYS A 166 4.67 4.68 -21.86
C LYS A 166 4.79 3.50 -20.90
N VAL A 167 5.41 2.40 -21.34
CA VAL A 167 5.57 1.16 -20.57
C VAL A 167 7.02 0.74 -20.51
N VAL A 168 7.50 0.36 -19.32
CA VAL A 168 8.84 -0.18 -19.10
C VAL A 168 8.73 -1.43 -18.25
N VAL A 169 9.41 -2.51 -18.64
CA VAL A 169 9.57 -3.69 -17.77
C VAL A 169 10.53 -3.33 -16.64
N ARG A 170 10.08 -3.43 -15.39
CA ARG A 170 10.91 -3.09 -14.21
C ARG A 170 12.10 -4.05 -14.11
N GLN A 171 13.31 -3.52 -14.22
CA GLN A 171 14.55 -4.31 -14.14
C GLN A 171 14.98 -4.53 -12.69
N GLY A 172 15.46 -5.73 -12.38
CA GLY A 172 16.05 -6.04 -11.08
C GLY A 172 17.48 -5.51 -11.00
N SER A 173 17.91 -5.12 -9.79
CA SER A 173 19.32 -4.75 -9.53
C SER A 173 20.14 -5.87 -8.91
N GLY A 174 19.49 -6.87 -8.30
CA GLY A 174 20.13 -8.02 -7.63
C GLY A 174 20.07 -9.34 -8.41
N LYS A 175 19.57 -9.31 -9.65
CA LYS A 175 19.49 -10.46 -10.56
C LYS A 175 19.46 -9.99 -12.01
N ASP A 176 19.79 -10.88 -12.93
CA ASP A 176 19.54 -10.64 -14.35
C ASP A 176 18.03 -10.68 -14.66
N GLY A 177 17.62 -9.75 -15.52
CA GLY A 177 16.24 -9.63 -16.00
C GLY A 177 15.28 -8.89 -15.05
N PRO A 178 13.96 -9.11 -15.18
CA PRO A 178 12.96 -8.29 -14.51
C PRO A 178 12.89 -8.54 -13.00
N VAL A 179 12.39 -7.54 -12.27
CA VAL A 179 11.87 -7.71 -10.91
C VAL A 179 10.70 -8.71 -10.95
N ILE A 180 10.69 -9.63 -9.99
CA ILE A 180 9.61 -10.58 -9.77
C ILE A 180 8.98 -10.22 -8.42
N SER A 181 7.66 -10.07 -8.38
CA SER A 181 6.89 -9.81 -7.16
C SER A 181 6.91 -11.01 -6.21
N ASP A 182 6.47 -10.81 -4.97
CA ASP A 182 6.26 -11.89 -4.00
C ASP A 182 5.23 -12.94 -4.48
N ASN A 183 4.40 -12.62 -5.49
CA ASN A 183 3.47 -13.56 -6.10
C ASN A 183 4.03 -14.23 -7.38
N GLY A 184 5.32 -14.05 -7.69
CA GLY A 184 5.97 -14.71 -8.81
C GLY A 184 5.80 -14.03 -10.18
N ASN A 185 5.32 -12.79 -10.22
CA ASN A 185 4.96 -12.10 -11.48
C ASN A 185 5.92 -10.94 -11.80
N PRO A 186 6.23 -10.69 -13.09
CA PRO A 186 6.91 -9.47 -13.50
C PRO A 186 6.06 -8.21 -13.29
N ILE A 187 6.74 -7.07 -13.24
CA ILE A 187 6.11 -5.75 -13.06
C ILE A 187 6.42 -4.84 -14.25
N LEU A 188 5.38 -4.21 -14.78
CA LEU A 188 5.46 -3.10 -15.73
C LEU A 188 5.31 -1.77 -14.98
N ASP A 189 6.25 -0.85 -15.20
CA ASP A 189 6.12 0.55 -14.82
C ASP A 189 5.48 1.33 -15.97
N THR A 190 4.36 1.99 -15.69
CA THR A 190 3.52 2.64 -16.71
C THR A 190 3.27 4.11 -16.40
N TRP A 191 3.25 4.99 -17.42
CA TRP A 191 2.97 6.43 -17.23
C TRP A 191 1.71 6.84 -18.01
N PRO A 192 0.52 6.75 -17.38
CA PRO A 192 -0.78 7.00 -18.01
C PRO A 192 -1.25 8.45 -17.82
N TRP A 193 -0.36 9.40 -17.54
CA TRP A 193 -0.76 10.71 -17.00
C TRP A 193 -1.49 11.63 -17.98
N HIS A 194 -1.62 11.22 -19.25
CA HIS A 194 -2.48 11.87 -20.24
C HIS A 194 -3.96 11.50 -20.11
N MET A 195 -4.31 10.49 -19.30
CA MET A 195 -5.70 10.04 -19.09
C MET A 195 -6.15 10.19 -17.63
N PRO A 196 -7.45 10.38 -17.37
CA PRO A 196 -7.97 10.39 -16.01
C PRO A 196 -7.68 9.07 -15.27
N VAL A 197 -7.19 9.16 -14.03
CA VAL A 197 -6.73 7.99 -13.27
C VAL A 197 -7.78 6.89 -13.14
N HIS A 198 -9.05 7.25 -12.97
CA HIS A 198 -10.15 6.28 -12.85
C HIS A 198 -10.41 5.51 -14.16
N ARG A 199 -10.15 6.14 -15.32
CA ARG A 199 -10.25 5.45 -16.62
C ARG A 199 -9.12 4.45 -16.79
N TYR A 200 -7.90 4.82 -16.38
CA TYR A 200 -6.78 3.90 -16.44
C TYR A 200 -6.92 2.74 -15.46
N GLU A 201 -7.41 3.02 -14.24
CA GLU A 201 -7.76 1.98 -13.26
C GLU A 201 -8.74 0.97 -13.85
N ALA A 202 -9.87 1.45 -14.39
CA ALA A 202 -10.88 0.60 -15.00
C ALA A 202 -10.36 -0.17 -16.21
N LEU A 203 -9.50 0.45 -17.03
CA LEU A 203 -8.84 -0.24 -18.14
C LEU A 203 -8.00 -1.43 -17.62
N LEU A 204 -7.13 -1.20 -16.64
CA LEU A 204 -6.27 -2.24 -16.08
C LEU A 204 -7.07 -3.40 -15.48
N ASP A 205 -8.18 -3.11 -14.79
CA ASP A 205 -9.09 -4.11 -14.20
C ASP A 205 -9.72 -5.04 -15.27
N THR A 206 -9.70 -4.66 -16.55
CA THR A 206 -10.32 -5.45 -17.65
C THR A 206 -9.33 -6.24 -18.51
N ILE A 207 -8.02 -6.06 -18.35
CA ILE A 207 -7.02 -6.69 -19.23
C ILE A 207 -6.69 -8.10 -18.73
N PRO A 208 -6.95 -9.17 -19.52
CA PRO A 208 -6.50 -10.51 -19.18
C PRO A 208 -4.97 -10.57 -19.08
N GLY A 209 -4.46 -11.17 -18.01
CA GLY A 209 -3.04 -11.24 -17.71
C GLY A 209 -2.52 -10.14 -16.80
N VAL A 210 -3.30 -9.08 -16.53
CA VAL A 210 -3.03 -8.18 -15.40
C VAL A 210 -3.47 -8.88 -14.11
N VAL A 211 -2.54 -9.02 -13.17
CA VAL A 211 -2.80 -9.59 -11.83
C VAL A 211 -3.27 -8.50 -10.88
N GLY A 212 -2.69 -7.30 -11.00
CA GLY A 212 -3.16 -6.11 -10.31
C GLY A 212 -2.24 -4.92 -10.53
N HIS A 213 -2.55 -3.79 -9.91
CA HIS A 213 -1.90 -2.53 -10.22
C HIS A 213 -1.81 -1.60 -9.01
N GLY A 214 -0.94 -0.59 -9.09
CA GLY A 214 -0.60 0.32 -7.99
C GLY A 214 -1.60 1.45 -7.72
N ILE A 215 -2.74 1.52 -8.41
CA ILE A 215 -3.77 2.55 -8.17
C ILE A 215 -4.77 2.04 -7.13
N PHE A 216 -4.96 2.81 -6.06
CA PHE A 216 -5.86 2.52 -4.95
C PHE A 216 -6.85 3.68 -4.81
N LEU A 217 -8.02 3.54 -5.45
CA LEU A 217 -9.13 4.50 -5.32
C LEU A 217 -10.14 3.99 -4.30
N GLY A 218 -10.32 4.71 -3.19
CA GLY A 218 -11.37 4.41 -2.22
C GLY A 218 -11.12 3.23 -1.30
N TYR A 219 -9.85 2.81 -1.14
CA TYR A 219 -9.45 1.70 -0.27
C TYR A 219 -9.17 2.10 1.18
N PHE A 220 -8.96 3.39 1.46
CA PHE A 220 -8.51 3.87 2.78
C PHE A 220 -9.58 4.72 3.47
N ASN A 221 -9.63 4.61 4.80
CA ASN A 221 -10.50 5.43 5.65
C ASN A 221 -9.82 6.75 6.02
N ARG A 222 -8.50 6.72 6.26
CA ARG A 222 -7.75 7.84 6.83
C ARG A 222 -6.36 7.93 6.22
N VAL A 223 -5.84 9.15 6.10
CA VAL A 223 -4.45 9.43 5.75
C VAL A 223 -3.84 10.30 6.84
N VAL A 224 -2.75 9.83 7.45
CA VAL A 224 -1.88 10.59 8.34
C VAL A 224 -0.74 11.14 7.53
N VAL A 225 -0.60 12.46 7.54
CA VAL A 225 0.46 13.20 6.83
C VAL A 225 1.35 13.88 7.86
N GLY A 226 2.60 13.43 7.95
CA GLY A 226 3.61 14.11 8.75
C GLY A 226 4.24 15.24 7.95
N TYR A 227 4.36 16.40 8.59
CA TYR A 227 5.08 17.57 8.13
C TYR A 227 6.29 17.84 9.04
N LYS A 228 7.18 18.74 8.66
CA LYS A 228 8.33 19.12 9.53
C LYS A 228 7.94 19.77 10.86
N ASP A 229 6.77 20.40 10.89
CA ASP A 229 6.23 21.23 11.96
C ASP A 229 4.96 20.66 12.61
N GLY A 230 4.38 19.59 12.07
CA GLY A 230 3.16 19.01 12.62
C GLY A 230 2.69 17.75 11.92
N VAL A 231 1.45 17.36 12.22
CA VAL A 231 0.77 16.23 11.60
C VAL A 231 -0.64 16.65 11.22
N GLU A 232 -1.11 16.19 10.07
CA GLU A 232 -2.49 16.37 9.62
C GLU A 232 -3.14 15.02 9.35
N GLU A 233 -4.45 14.98 9.56
CA GLU A 233 -5.26 13.80 9.31
C GLU A 233 -6.39 14.11 8.35
N TYR A 234 -6.48 13.31 7.30
CA TYR A 234 -7.54 13.38 6.31
C TYR A 234 -8.48 12.20 6.51
N THR A 235 -9.78 12.47 6.56
CA THR A 235 -10.80 11.43 6.46
C THR A 235 -11.18 11.24 5.00
N CYS A 236 -11.11 10.00 4.53
CA CYS A 236 -11.41 9.59 3.18
C CYS A 236 -12.76 8.87 3.14
N ARG A 237 -13.55 9.12 2.09
CA ARG A 237 -14.69 8.27 1.79
C ARG A 237 -14.19 6.93 1.25
N ARG A 238 -14.29 5.88 2.05
CA ARG A 238 -13.97 4.51 1.62
C ARG A 238 -15.12 3.93 0.81
N THR A 239 -14.82 3.43 -0.38
CA THR A 239 -15.81 2.89 -1.33
C THR A 239 -15.47 1.49 -1.83
N ARG A 240 -14.26 0.99 -1.56
CA ARG A 240 -13.82 -0.37 -1.90
C ARG A 240 -13.36 -1.09 -0.63
N SER A 241 -14.19 -2.00 -0.15
CA SER A 241 -13.92 -2.87 1.00
C SER A 241 -14.89 -4.05 1.02
N ALA A 242 -14.45 -5.21 1.50
CA ALA A 242 -15.30 -6.37 1.75
C ALA A 242 -16.38 -6.11 2.82
N TRP A 243 -16.25 -5.05 3.61
CA TRP A 243 -17.12 -4.71 4.75
C TRP A 243 -18.17 -3.64 4.43
N ILE A 244 -18.20 -3.12 3.20
CA ILE A 244 -19.25 -2.19 2.78
C ILE A 244 -20.44 -3.01 2.32
N THR A 245 -21.47 -3.11 3.15
CA THR A 245 -22.77 -3.66 2.74
C THR A 245 -23.46 -2.65 1.82
N LYS A 246 -23.99 -3.14 0.69
CA LYS A 246 -24.82 -2.34 -0.22
C LYS A 246 -26.15 -1.95 0.41
#